data_AF-A0A356IY28-F1
#
_entry.id   AF-A0A356IY28-F1
#
_cell.length_a   1.000
_cell.length_b   1.000
_cell.length_c   1.000
_cell.angle_alpha   90.00
_cell.angle_beta   90.00
_cell.angle_gamma   90.00
#
_symmetry.space_group_name_H-M   'P 1'
#
loop_
_entity.id
_entity.type
_entity.pdbx_description
1 polymer ?
#
loop_
_entity_poly.entity_id
_entity_poly.type
_entity_poly.pdbx_seq_one_letter_code
_entity_poly.pdbx_strand_id
1 'polypeptide(L)'
;MFTATLDKAEYAAEEPANLAFALKNKGKSPVYVNKRFYFGPEDAPKNQKEVYVTITSPSGQKLPFKFPYETGYPKTDYFTLLEPAQEVKADYPRNLRGNFEFKEEGTYTVTAVYQNTFGRELGLDVFQGKLTAEPVRFQIKK
;
A
#
# COMPACT_ATOMS: atom_id res chain seq x y z
N MET A 1 -2.23 3.01 -12.59
CA MET A 1 -0.91 3.36 -12.02
C MET A 1 -1.09 3.49 -10.52
N PHE A 2 -0.22 2.85 -9.76
CA PHE A 2 -0.21 2.93 -8.30
C PHE A 2 1.00 3.74 -7.84
N THR A 3 0.81 4.62 -6.87
CA THR A 3 1.88 5.44 -6.30
C THR A 3 1.86 5.37 -4.78
N ALA A 4 3.05 5.48 -4.20
CA ALA A 4 3.26 5.58 -2.77
C ALA A 4 4.19 6.77 -2.49
N THR A 5 3.85 7.57 -1.49
CA THR A 5 4.59 8.81 -1.18
C THR A 5 4.75 8.93 0.33
N LEU A 6 5.96 9.20 0.78
CA LEU A 6 6.25 9.53 2.18
C LEU A 6 6.00 11.02 2.44
N ASP A 7 5.54 11.35 3.63
CA ASP A 7 5.33 12.75 4.03
C ASP A 7 6.65 13.52 4.22
N LYS A 8 7.76 12.82 4.50
CA LYS A 8 9.10 13.40 4.64
C LYS A 8 10.17 12.49 4.04
N ALA A 9 11.33 13.06 3.73
CA ALA A 9 12.52 12.32 3.32
C ALA A 9 13.40 11.87 4.50
N GLU A 10 13.25 12.53 5.66
CA GLU A 10 14.03 12.26 6.87
C GLU A 10 13.12 12.27 8.10
N TYR A 11 13.38 11.36 9.04
CA TYR A 11 12.62 11.17 10.26
C TYR A 11 13.55 10.98 11.46
N ALA A 12 13.14 11.45 12.63
CA ALA A 12 13.77 11.06 13.89
C ALA A 12 13.48 9.58 14.25
N ALA A 13 14.27 9.03 15.18
CA ALA A 13 14.19 7.62 15.59
C ALA A 13 12.80 7.16 16.05
N GLU A 14 11.97 8.05 16.62
CA GLU A 14 10.61 7.74 17.09
C GLU A 14 9.50 8.45 16.30
N GLU A 15 9.88 9.22 15.28
CA GLU A 15 8.91 10.00 14.51
C GLU A 15 8.10 9.11 13.57
N PRO A 16 6.75 9.20 13.54
CA PRO A 16 5.92 8.45 12.61
C PRO A 16 6.31 8.67 11.15
N ALA A 17 6.55 7.57 10.42
CA ALA A 17 6.80 7.59 8.97
C ALA A 17 5.51 7.27 8.22
N ASN A 18 4.86 8.30 7.67
CA ASN A 18 3.53 8.16 7.07
C ASN A 18 3.62 7.96 5.55
N LEU A 19 3.06 6.86 5.06
CA LEU A 19 3.02 6.50 3.65
C LEU A 19 1.60 6.70 3.09
N ALA A 20 1.45 7.62 2.15
CA ALA A 20 0.21 7.83 1.40
C ALA A 20 0.18 6.98 0.14
N PHE A 21 -1.02 6.55 -0.27
CA PHE A 21 -1.24 5.77 -1.49
C PHE A 21 -2.21 6.46 -2.42
N ALA A 22 -1.98 6.32 -3.72
CA ALA A 22 -2.95 6.72 -4.74
C ALA A 22 -2.99 5.73 -5.90
N LEU A 23 -4.16 5.62 -6.51
CA LEU A 23 -4.40 4.81 -7.70
C LEU A 23 -5.05 5.68 -8.77
N LYS A 24 -4.35 5.81 -9.90
CA LYS A 24 -4.82 6.57 -11.07
C LYS A 24 -5.12 5.65 -12.23
N ASN A 25 -6.30 5.79 -12.83
CA ASN A 25 -6.63 5.12 -14.08
C ASN A 25 -5.87 5.79 -15.24
N LYS A 26 -4.92 5.07 -15.84
CA LYS A 26 -4.19 5.49 -17.05
C LYS A 26 -4.75 4.87 -18.33
N GLY A 27 -5.78 4.02 -18.21
CA GLY A 27 -6.46 3.41 -19.33
C GLY A 27 -7.41 4.37 -20.03
N LYS A 28 -8.02 3.88 -21.11
CA LYS A 28 -9.03 4.61 -21.89
C LYS A 28 -10.47 4.28 -21.49
N SER A 29 -10.66 3.27 -20.65
CA SER A 29 -11.97 2.80 -20.20
C SER A 29 -12.11 2.95 -18.68
N PRO A 30 -13.33 3.16 -18.17
CA PRO A 30 -13.61 3.13 -16.74
C PRO A 30 -13.25 1.77 -16.15
N VAL A 31 -12.84 1.73 -14.88
CA VAL A 31 -12.48 0.48 -14.20
C VAL A 31 -12.85 0.53 -12.72
N TYR A 32 -13.46 -0.54 -12.21
CA TYR A 32 -13.68 -0.66 -10.78
C TYR A 32 -12.39 -1.06 -10.06
N VAL A 33 -12.09 -0.39 -8.95
CA VAL A 33 -10.90 -0.67 -8.13
C VAL A 33 -11.29 -0.71 -6.67
N ASN A 34 -10.61 -1.54 -5.88
CA ASN A 34 -10.73 -1.48 -4.43
C ASN A 34 -10.06 -0.20 -3.91
N LYS A 35 -10.83 0.69 -3.28
CA LYS A 35 -10.41 2.00 -2.73
C LYS A 35 -10.07 1.97 -1.24
N ARG A 36 -10.14 0.82 -0.57
CA ARG A 36 -9.87 0.72 0.87
C ARG A 36 -8.39 0.89 1.19
N PHE A 37 -7.50 0.43 0.29
CA PHE A 37 -6.05 0.44 0.48
C PHE A 37 -5.65 -0.10 1.86
N TYR A 38 -6.26 -1.20 2.29
CA TYR A 38 -5.91 -1.78 3.57
C TYR A 38 -4.50 -2.38 3.49
N PHE A 39 -3.74 -2.15 4.56
CA PHE A 39 -2.34 -2.49 4.63
C PHE A 39 -2.13 -3.82 5.33
N GLY A 40 -1.60 -4.81 4.62
CA GLY A 40 -1.39 -6.15 5.14
C GLY A 40 -0.05 -6.77 4.79
N PRO A 41 0.17 -8.01 5.25
CA PRO A 41 1.37 -8.76 4.92
C PRO A 41 1.31 -9.26 3.46
N GLU A 42 2.48 -9.51 2.87
CA GLU A 42 2.62 -9.96 1.48
C GLU A 42 1.92 -11.30 1.20
N ASP A 43 1.91 -12.18 2.18
CA ASP A 43 1.32 -13.51 2.16
C ASP A 43 -0.14 -13.56 2.61
N ALA A 44 -0.81 -12.40 2.77
CA ALA A 44 -2.22 -12.34 3.13
C ALA A 44 -3.10 -13.24 2.23
N PRO A 45 -4.16 -13.89 2.76
CA PRO A 45 -5.10 -14.70 2.01
C PRO A 45 -5.64 -13.98 0.76
N LYS A 46 -6.05 -14.73 -0.27
CA LYS A 46 -6.50 -14.16 -1.55
C LYS A 46 -7.57 -13.07 -1.38
N ASN A 47 -8.64 -13.37 -0.63
CA ASN A 47 -9.75 -12.45 -0.35
C ASN A 47 -9.38 -11.23 0.53
N GLN A 48 -8.09 -11.06 0.82
CA GLN A 48 -7.53 -10.09 1.76
C GLN A 48 -6.29 -9.39 1.17
N LYS A 49 -5.86 -9.74 -0.05
CA LYS A 49 -4.79 -9.01 -0.72
C LYS A 49 -5.35 -7.67 -1.20
N GLU A 50 -4.79 -6.58 -0.66
CA GLU A 50 -5.11 -5.21 -1.06
C GLU A 50 -3.83 -4.38 -1.26
N VAL A 51 -3.17 -3.94 -0.19
CA VAL A 51 -1.87 -3.29 -0.25
C VAL A 51 -0.91 -3.97 0.71
N TYR A 52 0.30 -4.23 0.25
CA TYR A 52 1.41 -4.62 1.11
C TYR A 52 2.65 -3.80 0.77
N VAL A 53 3.61 -3.73 1.70
CA VAL A 53 4.91 -3.10 1.43
C VAL A 53 6.02 -4.05 1.81
N THR A 54 7.13 -3.91 1.11
CA THR A 54 8.41 -4.50 1.51
C THR A 54 9.37 -3.37 1.86
N ILE A 55 9.94 -3.42 3.06
CA ILE A 55 10.93 -2.44 3.52
C ILE A 55 12.28 -3.11 3.59
N THR A 56 13.29 -2.50 2.98
CA THR A 56 14.69 -2.91 3.06
C THR A 56 15.45 -1.94 3.97
N SER A 57 16.16 -2.47 4.95
CA SER A 57 16.99 -1.72 5.90
C SER A 57 18.26 -1.17 5.23
N PRO A 58 18.97 -0.25 5.91
CA PRO A 58 20.29 0.23 5.46
C PRO A 58 21.29 -0.90 5.25
N SER A 59 21.25 -1.93 6.10
CA SER A 59 22.06 -3.16 5.95
C SER A 59 21.61 -4.11 4.82
N GLY A 60 20.52 -3.78 4.11
CA GLY A 60 20.00 -4.60 3.00
C GLY A 60 19.02 -5.70 3.43
N GLN A 61 18.61 -5.76 4.69
CA GLN A 61 17.70 -6.78 5.20
C GLN A 61 16.23 -6.37 5.01
N LYS A 62 15.37 -7.32 4.66
CA LYS A 62 13.91 -7.09 4.61
C LYS A 62 13.35 -7.05 6.02
N LEU A 63 12.64 -5.98 6.38
CA LEU A 63 11.96 -5.89 7.67
C LEU A 63 10.71 -6.77 7.71
N PRO A 64 10.48 -7.50 8.82
CA PRO A 64 9.27 -8.29 8.99
C PRO A 64 8.05 -7.41 9.31
N PHE A 65 6.87 -7.81 8.81
CA PHE A 65 5.59 -7.23 9.18
C PHE A 65 5.13 -7.80 10.52
N LYS A 66 4.70 -6.96 11.45
CA LYS A 66 4.46 -7.35 12.86
C LYS A 66 3.08 -7.92 13.16
N PHE A 67 2.03 -7.47 12.47
CA PHE A 67 0.67 -7.72 12.93
C PHE A 67 -0.02 -8.84 12.17
N PRO A 68 -0.87 -9.63 12.85
CA PRO A 68 -1.83 -10.48 12.17
C PRO A 68 -2.85 -9.61 11.43
N TYR A 69 -3.35 -10.13 10.32
CA TYR A 69 -4.25 -9.41 9.43
C TYR A 69 -5.69 -9.93 9.59
N GLU A 70 -6.65 -9.04 9.85
CA GLU A 70 -8.08 -9.34 9.82
C GLU A 70 -8.87 -8.16 9.26
N THR A 71 -9.32 -8.25 8.00
CA THR A 71 -10.09 -7.16 7.35
C THR A 71 -11.56 -7.46 7.11
N GLY A 72 -12.00 -8.66 7.51
CA GLY A 72 -13.34 -9.16 7.21
C GLY A 72 -13.51 -9.53 5.74
N TYR A 73 -14.76 -9.79 5.35
CA TYR A 73 -15.10 -10.12 3.97
C TYR A 73 -15.17 -8.87 3.07
N PRO A 74 -14.84 -9.01 1.78
CA PRO A 74 -15.07 -7.97 0.77
C PRO A 74 -16.53 -7.50 0.74
N LYS A 75 -16.71 -6.19 0.56
CA LYS A 75 -18.02 -5.55 0.38
C LYS A 75 -18.01 -4.70 -0.89
N THR A 76 -19.18 -4.50 -1.49
CA THR A 76 -19.32 -3.72 -2.73
C THR A 76 -18.95 -2.25 -2.55
N ASP A 77 -19.16 -1.68 -1.36
CA ASP A 77 -18.82 -0.29 -1.01
C ASP A 77 -17.31 -0.02 -0.91
N TYR A 78 -16.48 -1.08 -0.88
CA TYR A 78 -15.01 -0.97 -0.96
C TYR A 78 -14.52 -0.65 -2.36
N PHE A 79 -15.39 -0.72 -3.36
CA PHE A 79 -15.03 -0.46 -4.74
C PHE A 79 -15.52 0.92 -5.18
N THR A 80 -14.78 1.51 -6.11
CA THR A 80 -15.19 2.72 -6.82
C THR A 80 -14.87 2.56 -8.29
N LEU A 81 -15.73 3.12 -9.14
CA LEU A 81 -15.43 3.27 -10.56
C LEU A 81 -14.44 4.43 -10.71
N LEU A 82 -13.32 4.19 -11.39
CA LEU A 82 -12.38 5.23 -11.81
C LEU A 82 -12.54 5.47 -13.31
N GLU A 83 -13.01 6.65 -13.68
CA GLU A 83 -13.00 7.12 -15.06
C GLU A 83 -11.55 7.27 -15.58
N PRO A 84 -11.34 7.30 -16.91
CA PRO A 84 -10.03 7.62 -17.47
C PRO A 84 -9.43 8.89 -16.85
N ALA A 85 -8.15 8.81 -16.47
CA ALA A 85 -7.40 9.86 -15.77
C ALA A 85 -7.86 10.22 -14.35
N GLN A 86 -8.95 9.65 -13.82
CA GLN A 86 -9.32 9.83 -12.42
C GLN A 86 -8.36 9.11 -11.47
N GLU A 87 -8.29 9.64 -10.26
CA GLU A 87 -7.46 9.16 -9.17
C GLU A 87 -8.31 8.98 -7.91
N VAL A 88 -8.04 7.92 -7.17
CA VAL A 88 -8.50 7.73 -5.79
C VAL A 88 -7.28 7.62 -4.88
N LYS A 89 -7.39 8.20 -3.69
CA LYS A 89 -6.37 8.17 -2.64
C LYS A 89 -6.88 7.35 -1.47
N ALA A 90 -5.96 6.78 -0.69
CA ALA A 90 -6.32 6.24 0.61
C ALA A 90 -6.84 7.36 1.52
N ASP A 91 -7.86 7.06 2.32
CA ASP A 91 -8.49 8.03 3.23
C ASP A 91 -7.50 8.64 4.23
N TYR A 92 -6.48 7.86 4.64
CA TYR A 92 -5.45 8.28 5.57
C TYR A 92 -4.09 7.67 5.19
N PRO A 93 -2.98 8.39 5.40
CA PRO A 93 -1.64 7.82 5.34
C PRO A 93 -1.48 6.64 6.31
N ARG A 94 -0.62 5.68 5.96
CA ARG A 94 -0.29 4.53 6.81
C ARG A 94 1.02 4.77 7.54
N ASN A 95 0.98 4.72 8.87
CA ASN A 95 2.20 4.79 9.68
C ASN A 95 2.97 3.46 9.56
N LEU A 96 4.17 3.52 8.98
CA LEU A 96 5.03 2.36 8.81
C LEU A 96 5.55 1.82 10.16
N ARG A 97 5.80 2.69 11.15
CA ARG A 97 6.29 2.28 12.48
C ARG A 97 5.28 1.47 13.28
N GLY A 98 3.99 1.61 12.97
CA GLY A 98 2.98 0.72 13.51
C GLY A 98 3.27 -0.73 13.11
N ASN A 99 3.68 -0.96 11.87
CA ASN A 99 3.71 -2.31 11.28
C ASN A 99 5.13 -2.92 11.18
N PHE A 100 6.17 -2.11 11.31
CA PHE A 100 7.58 -2.49 11.14
C PHE A 100 8.44 -1.97 12.29
N GLU A 101 9.62 -2.56 12.50
CA GLU A 101 10.61 -2.08 13.47
C GLU A 101 11.83 -1.50 12.76
N PHE A 102 12.14 -0.23 13.05
CA PHE A 102 13.28 0.46 12.44
C PHE A 102 14.38 0.61 13.50
N LYS A 103 15.36 -0.30 13.48
CA LYS A 103 16.44 -0.37 14.49
C LYS A 103 17.72 0.34 14.07
N GLU A 104 17.92 0.50 12.77
CA GLU A 104 19.12 1.09 12.20
C GLU A 104 18.89 2.56 11.85
N GLU A 105 19.91 3.39 12.07
CA GLU A 105 20.02 4.66 11.37
C GLU A 105 20.49 4.40 9.95
N GLY A 106 20.03 5.21 9.00
CA GLY A 106 20.39 5.00 7.60
C GLY A 106 19.21 5.19 6.65
N THR A 107 19.48 4.90 5.38
CA THR A 107 18.49 4.96 4.31
C THR A 107 17.72 3.65 4.22
N TYR A 108 16.40 3.73 4.37
CA TYR A 108 15.48 2.64 4.12
C TYR A 108 14.86 2.78 2.74
N THR A 109 14.55 1.65 2.10
CA THR A 109 13.82 1.60 0.83
C THR A 109 12.48 0.91 1.02
N VAL A 110 11.39 1.57 0.62
CA VAL A 110 10.02 1.05 0.69
C VAL A 110 9.51 0.80 -0.72
N THR A 111 9.06 -0.41 -0.99
CA THR A 111 8.31 -0.75 -2.21
C THR A 111 6.89 -1.10 -1.81
N ALA A 112 5.92 -0.35 -2.33
CA ALA A 112 4.51 -0.62 -2.10
C ALA A 112 3.89 -1.36 -3.29
N VAL A 113 3.02 -2.30 -2.99
CA VAL A 113 2.31 -3.11 -3.98
C VAL A 113 0.82 -3.02 -3.71
N TYR A 114 0.06 -2.58 -4.71
CA TYR A 114 -1.37 -2.76 -4.78
C TYR A 114 -1.68 -4.06 -5.50
N GLN A 115 -2.49 -4.91 -4.89
CA GLN A 115 -2.92 -6.17 -5.47
C GLN A 115 -4.41 -6.35 -5.18
N ASN A 116 -5.22 -6.51 -6.21
CA ASN A 116 -6.62 -6.85 -6.05
C ASN A 116 -6.89 -8.23 -6.66
N THR A 117 -7.51 -9.13 -5.89
CA THR A 117 -7.81 -10.49 -6.35
C THR A 117 -9.26 -10.93 -6.09
N PHE A 118 -10.10 -9.98 -5.66
CA PHE A 118 -11.50 -10.18 -5.30
C PHE A 118 -12.37 -9.04 -5.86
N GLY A 119 -13.70 -9.17 -5.76
CA GLY A 119 -14.71 -8.23 -6.24
C GLY A 119 -15.50 -8.70 -7.47
N ARG A 120 -14.98 -9.65 -8.27
CA ARG A 120 -15.72 -10.23 -9.41
C ARG A 120 -16.86 -11.14 -8.94
N GLU A 121 -16.63 -11.84 -7.84
CA GLU A 121 -17.65 -12.63 -7.14
C GLU A 121 -18.81 -11.78 -6.60
N LEU A 122 -18.63 -10.45 -6.52
CA LEU A 122 -19.66 -9.49 -6.17
C LEU A 122 -20.40 -8.92 -7.40
N GLY A 123 -20.11 -9.42 -8.61
CA GLY A 123 -20.72 -8.97 -9.86
C GLY A 123 -20.11 -7.69 -10.45
N LEU A 124 -18.95 -7.25 -9.97
CA LEU A 124 -18.26 -6.06 -10.48
C LEU A 124 -17.16 -6.43 -11.49
N ASP A 125 -17.03 -5.66 -12.57
CA ASP A 125 -15.86 -5.75 -13.47
C ASP A 125 -14.68 -4.97 -12.89
N VAL A 126 -14.09 -5.55 -11.84
CA VAL A 126 -12.96 -4.97 -11.10
C VAL A 126 -11.63 -5.30 -11.76
N PHE A 127 -10.70 -4.36 -11.66
CA PHE A 127 -9.29 -4.63 -11.92
C PHE A 127 -8.83 -5.78 -11.03
N GLN A 128 -8.34 -6.87 -11.63
CA GLN A 128 -7.66 -7.94 -10.92
C GLN A 128 -6.22 -8.03 -11.41
N GLY A 129 -5.28 -7.92 -10.48
CA GLY A 129 -3.87 -7.87 -10.82
C GLY A 129 -3.04 -7.20 -9.74
N LYS A 130 -1.80 -6.92 -10.11
CA LYS A 130 -0.78 -6.33 -9.24
C LYS A 130 -0.20 -5.08 -9.90
N LEU A 131 -0.06 -4.01 -9.12
CA LEU A 131 0.60 -2.77 -9.49
C LEU A 131 1.64 -2.45 -8.42
N THR A 132 2.88 -2.24 -8.85
CA THR A 132 4.00 -1.90 -7.96
C THR A 132 4.27 -0.41 -8.12
N ALA A 133 4.35 0.31 -7.00
CA ALA A 133 4.77 1.71 -7.01
C ALA A 133 6.29 1.80 -7.21
N GLU A 134 6.75 2.94 -7.72
CA GLU A 134 8.19 3.25 -7.69
C GLU A 134 8.70 3.22 -6.24
N PRO A 135 9.88 2.63 -5.98
CA PRO A 135 10.43 2.59 -4.64
C PRO A 135 10.69 4.00 -4.09
N VAL A 136 10.27 4.24 -2.85
CA VAL A 136 10.56 5.48 -2.12
C VAL A 136 11.64 5.22 -1.07
N ARG A 137 12.47 6.22 -0.82
CA ARG A 137 13.57 6.14 0.15
C ARG A 137 13.40 7.21 1.22
N PHE A 138 13.80 6.88 2.43
CA PHE A 138 13.85 7.83 3.52
C PHE A 138 14.97 7.52 4.49
N GLN A 139 15.39 8.53 5.25
CA GLN A 139 16.43 8.45 6.24
C GLN A 139 15.85 8.41 7.65
N ILE A 140 16.41 7.57 8.52
CA ILE A 140 16.22 7.69 9.97
C ILE A 140 17.51 8.23 10.59
N LYS A 141 17.37 9.24 11.46
CA LYS A 141 18.44 9.83 12.27
C LYS A 141 18.09 9.70 13.75
N LYS A 142 19.11 9.53 14.60
CA LYS A 142 18.95 9.66 16.06
C LYS A 142 18.82 11.10 16.50
#